data_AF-A0A8H7ZTM1-F1
#
_entry.id   AF-A0A8H7ZTM1-F1
#
_cell.length_a   1.000
_cell.length_b   1.000
_cell.length_c   1.000
_cell.angle_alpha   90.00
_cell.angle_beta   90.00
_cell.angle_gamma   90.00
#
_symmetry.space_group_name_H-M   'P 1'
#
loop_
_entity.id
_entity.type
_entity.pdbx_description
1 polymer ?
#
loop_
_entity_poly.entity_id
_entity_poly.type
_entity_poly.pdbx_seq_one_letter_code
_entity_poly.pdbx_strand_id
1 'polypeptide(L)'
;MSLTASTKLRGLLEIISAANEFDNVPIRHHEDVLLRRLQDRLPVKVSSNKINSPQVKTNLLLQAHFSRFQLPPDLQSDQHLVLSRVISLLQAAVDVISSNGWLAPALAAMELAQMCVQGLWDSDSPLRQIPYFTPDLVKTCAADGVDSVFALMGLEDEDRARLLAGFDAQQVREVARFCNRYPSIDLSFEVVDSDSLVAGAPVVLKVTLERESDEDEAAAGAADVGPVIAPYFPLKKDEGWWIVAGNPETKSLLAIKRFTLQTRLNVKLEFVAPKAGKFACKLYLMSDSYLGVDQELDVDLDVAEGEESSDEEEEGEAEAGEEEDGAADEDTQMAE
;
A
#
# COMPACT_ATOMS: atom_id res chain seq x y z
N MET A 1 -7.39 -5.06 19.53
CA MET A 1 -6.11 -4.47 19.09
C MET A 1 -6.45 -3.46 18.02
N SER A 2 -5.86 -2.26 18.04
CA SER A 2 -6.16 -1.19 17.08
C SER A 2 -4.90 -0.79 16.32
N LEU A 3 -5.07 -0.27 15.11
CA LEU A 3 -4.01 0.32 14.31
C LEU A 3 -3.46 1.58 15.00
N THR A 4 -2.14 1.76 14.95
CA THR A 4 -1.40 2.92 15.49
C THR A 4 -0.28 3.33 14.54
N ALA A 5 0.28 4.54 14.73
CA ALA A 5 1.43 5.04 13.97
C ALA A 5 2.69 4.16 14.04
N SER A 6 2.81 3.33 15.08
CA SER A 6 3.94 2.43 15.31
C SER A 6 3.65 0.98 14.93
N THR A 7 2.48 0.70 14.34
CA THR A 7 2.08 -0.65 13.95
C THR A 7 3.00 -1.14 12.82
N LYS A 8 3.64 -2.29 13.05
CA LYS A 8 4.52 -2.98 12.10
C LYS A 8 3.84 -4.25 11.58
N LEU A 9 4.51 -4.97 10.67
CA LEU A 9 4.04 -6.25 10.10
C LEU A 9 3.43 -7.22 11.11
N ARG A 10 4.09 -7.49 12.25
CA ARG A 10 3.54 -8.36 13.30
C ARG A 10 2.19 -7.85 13.83
N GLY A 11 2.09 -6.54 14.10
CA GLY A 11 0.86 -5.93 14.57
C GLY A 11 -0.22 -5.94 13.50
N LEU A 12 0.12 -5.68 12.24
CA LEU A 12 -0.80 -5.79 11.11
C LEU A 12 -1.36 -7.21 10.99
N LEU A 13 -0.51 -8.24 11.04
CA LEU A 13 -0.96 -9.63 11.03
C LEU A 13 -1.91 -9.95 12.19
N GLU A 14 -1.58 -9.52 13.41
CA GLU A 14 -2.45 -9.71 14.58
C GLU A 14 -3.80 -8.98 14.44
N ILE A 15 -3.81 -7.76 13.88
CA ILE A 15 -5.03 -6.97 13.69
C ILE A 15 -5.90 -7.55 12.57
N ILE A 16 -5.32 -7.84 11.40
CA ILE A 16 -6.04 -8.38 10.24
C ILE A 16 -6.61 -9.77 10.55
N SER A 17 -5.83 -10.64 11.20
CA SER A 17 -6.31 -11.97 11.60
C SER A 17 -7.41 -11.93 12.66
N ALA A 18 -7.56 -10.81 13.38
CA ALA A 18 -8.62 -10.60 14.37
C ALA A 18 -9.91 -9.99 13.77
N ALA A 19 -9.99 -9.80 12.46
CA ALA A 19 -11.17 -9.27 11.80
C ALA A 19 -12.38 -10.21 11.91
N ASN A 20 -13.57 -9.64 12.06
CA ASN A 20 -14.83 -10.37 12.24
C ASN A 20 -15.17 -11.31 11.08
N GLU A 21 -14.68 -11.02 9.88
CA GLU A 21 -14.80 -11.85 8.68
C GLU A 21 -14.21 -13.25 8.88
N PHE A 22 -13.27 -13.39 9.82
CA PHE A 22 -12.59 -14.65 10.13
C PHE A 22 -13.14 -15.38 11.36
N ASP A 23 -14.16 -14.85 12.04
CA ASP A 23 -14.77 -15.54 13.19
C ASP A 23 -15.43 -16.87 12.80
N ASN A 24 -15.81 -17.01 11.52
CA ASN A 24 -16.41 -18.22 10.96
C ASN A 24 -15.40 -19.27 10.49
N VAL A 25 -14.08 -19.02 10.62
CA VAL A 25 -13.07 -20.04 10.29
C VAL A 25 -13.25 -21.23 11.25
N PRO A 26 -13.50 -22.44 10.74
CA PRO A 26 -13.90 -23.57 11.57
C PRO A 26 -12.75 -23.97 12.49
N ILE A 27 -13.06 -24.24 13.77
CA ILE A 27 -12.11 -24.82 14.73
C ILE A 27 -12.49 -26.29 14.89
N ARG A 28 -11.67 -27.21 14.35
CA ARG A 28 -11.95 -28.64 14.44
C ARG A 28 -11.23 -29.27 15.64
N HIS A 29 -11.81 -30.33 16.18
CA HIS A 29 -11.16 -31.12 17.22
C HIS A 29 -9.85 -31.73 16.69
N HIS A 30 -8.81 -31.75 17.51
CA HIS A 30 -7.47 -32.30 17.21
C HIS A 30 -6.60 -31.50 16.22
N GLU A 31 -6.99 -30.28 15.82
CA GLU A 31 -6.12 -29.38 15.05
C GLU A 31 -5.06 -28.68 15.92
N ASP A 32 -5.25 -28.64 17.24
CA ASP A 32 -4.43 -27.90 18.19
C ASP A 32 -2.96 -28.34 18.18
N VAL A 33 -2.70 -29.65 18.06
CA VAL A 33 -1.33 -30.21 17.97
C VAL A 33 -0.66 -29.78 16.67
N LEU A 34 -1.41 -29.76 15.56
CA LEU A 34 -0.88 -29.34 14.26
C LEU A 34 -0.59 -27.84 14.23
N LEU A 35 -1.52 -27.02 14.74
CA LEU A 35 -1.36 -25.57 14.83
C LEU A 35 -0.18 -25.18 15.75
N ARG A 36 0.03 -25.90 16.86
CA ARG A 36 1.24 -25.73 17.70
C ARG A 36 2.53 -25.99 16.94
N ARG A 37 2.62 -27.14 16.26
CA ARG A 37 3.81 -27.50 15.46
C ARG A 37 4.06 -26.49 14.33
N LEU A 38 3.00 -25.95 13.75
CA LEU A 38 3.08 -24.89 12.76
C LEU A 38 3.66 -23.61 13.39
N GLN A 39 3.08 -23.16 14.51
CA GLN A 39 3.54 -21.98 15.25
C GLN A 39 5.03 -22.04 15.63
N ASP A 40 5.54 -23.23 15.99
CA ASP A 40 6.96 -23.40 16.34
C ASP A 40 7.90 -23.11 15.17
N ARG A 41 7.47 -23.43 13.94
CA ARG A 41 8.26 -23.27 12.71
C ARG A 41 8.08 -21.92 12.03
N LEU A 42 7.05 -21.15 12.39
CA LEU A 42 6.76 -19.87 11.75
C LEU A 42 7.63 -18.73 12.30
N PRO A 43 8.01 -17.75 11.45
CA PRO A 43 8.88 -16.64 11.84
C PRO A 43 8.26 -15.72 12.88
N VAL A 44 6.98 -15.36 12.73
CA VAL A 44 6.32 -14.39 13.62
C VAL A 44 5.55 -15.12 14.71
N LYS A 45 6.04 -15.01 15.95
CA LYS A 45 5.39 -15.64 17.10
C LYS A 45 4.11 -14.90 17.48
N VAL A 46 3.01 -15.66 17.53
CA VAL A 46 1.70 -15.18 17.95
C VAL A 46 1.66 -15.05 19.48
N SER A 47 1.18 -13.91 19.97
CA SER A 47 1.17 -13.55 21.40
C SER A 47 0.13 -14.30 22.24
N SER A 48 -0.86 -14.93 21.59
CA SER A 48 -2.01 -15.54 22.26
C SER A 48 -1.73 -16.99 22.70
N ASN A 49 -2.06 -17.31 23.94
CA ASN A 49 -2.01 -18.67 24.49
C ASN A 49 -3.19 -19.55 24.03
N LYS A 50 -4.21 -18.97 23.38
CA LYS A 50 -5.42 -19.68 22.93
C LYS A 50 -5.29 -20.10 21.47
N ILE A 51 -4.64 -21.23 21.24
CA ILE A 51 -4.41 -21.78 19.89
C ILE A 51 -5.72 -22.16 19.18
N ASN A 52 -6.75 -22.51 19.94
CA ASN A 52 -8.07 -22.89 19.41
C ASN A 52 -8.99 -21.69 19.15
N SER A 53 -8.42 -20.54 18.77
CA SER A 53 -9.20 -19.35 18.43
C SER A 53 -9.13 -19.08 16.93
N PRO A 54 -10.23 -18.65 16.28
CA PRO A 54 -10.23 -18.33 14.85
C PRO A 54 -9.15 -17.33 14.48
N GLN A 55 -8.90 -16.35 15.34
CA GLN A 55 -7.91 -15.31 15.10
C GLN A 55 -6.48 -15.87 15.04
N VAL A 56 -6.11 -16.72 16.00
CA VAL A 56 -4.79 -17.38 15.99
C VAL A 56 -4.66 -18.32 14.80
N LYS A 57 -5.69 -19.12 14.51
CA LYS A 57 -5.69 -20.02 13.36
C LYS A 57 -5.48 -19.25 12.05
N THR A 58 -6.23 -18.18 11.82
CA THR A 58 -6.09 -17.30 10.65
C THR A 58 -4.68 -16.74 10.52
N ASN A 59 -4.11 -16.24 11.63
CA ASN A 59 -2.74 -15.73 11.64
C ASN A 59 -1.72 -16.80 11.21
N LEU A 60 -1.81 -18.00 11.80
CA LEU A 60 -0.92 -19.11 11.47
C LEU A 60 -1.08 -19.57 10.01
N LEU A 61 -2.31 -19.58 9.49
CA LEU A 61 -2.58 -19.95 8.09
C LEU A 61 -2.03 -18.91 7.10
N LEU A 62 -2.11 -17.61 7.39
CA LEU A 62 -1.48 -16.57 6.58
C LEU A 62 0.06 -16.72 6.58
N GLN A 63 0.66 -16.90 7.75
CA GLN A 63 2.11 -17.10 7.81
C GLN A 63 2.55 -18.40 7.12
N ALA A 64 1.75 -19.47 7.22
CA ALA A 64 2.00 -20.72 6.49
C ALA A 64 1.92 -20.54 4.98
N HIS A 65 1.04 -19.65 4.51
CA HIS A 65 0.94 -19.26 3.10
C HIS A 65 2.23 -18.60 2.62
N PHE A 66 2.71 -17.59 3.36
CA PHE A 66 3.97 -16.89 3.04
C PHE A 66 5.18 -17.83 3.05
N SER A 67 5.21 -18.77 4.01
CA SER A 67 6.24 -19.80 4.09
C SER A 67 6.05 -20.96 3.10
N ARG A 68 4.97 -20.99 2.33
CA ARG A 68 4.58 -22.07 1.41
C ARG A 68 4.60 -23.46 2.06
N PHE A 69 4.17 -23.55 3.32
CA PHE A 69 4.06 -24.84 3.99
C PHE A 69 2.95 -25.70 3.39
N GLN A 70 3.24 -26.98 3.22
CA GLN A 70 2.24 -27.96 2.81
C GLN A 70 1.30 -28.25 3.99
N LEU A 71 0.03 -27.91 3.82
CA LEU A 71 -1.01 -28.09 4.83
C LEU A 71 -1.89 -29.30 4.48
N PRO A 72 -2.48 -29.98 5.49
CA PRO A 72 -3.54 -30.96 5.26
C PRO A 72 -4.73 -30.32 4.50
N PRO A 73 -5.51 -31.11 3.74
CA PRO A 73 -6.62 -30.60 2.91
C PRO A 73 -7.61 -29.69 3.66
N ASP A 74 -7.95 -30.05 4.91
CA ASP A 74 -8.88 -29.26 5.73
C ASP A 74 -8.33 -27.85 6.04
N LEU A 75 -7.05 -27.76 6.43
CA LEU A 75 -6.40 -26.48 6.72
C LEU A 75 -6.10 -25.68 5.45
N GLN A 76 -5.87 -26.36 4.32
CA GLN A 76 -5.74 -25.70 3.02
C GLN A 76 -7.05 -25.06 2.58
N SER A 77 -8.19 -25.75 2.79
CA SER A 77 -9.52 -25.20 2.53
C SER A 77 -9.77 -23.95 3.39
N ASP A 78 -9.39 -24.00 4.66
CA ASP A 78 -9.51 -22.85 5.56
C ASP A 78 -8.60 -21.69 5.14
N GLN A 79 -7.37 -21.99 4.72
CA GLN A 79 -6.44 -20.99 4.19
C GLN A 79 -6.99 -20.32 2.93
N HIS A 80 -7.61 -21.07 2.02
CA HIS A 80 -8.33 -20.53 0.86
C HIS A 80 -9.42 -19.55 1.27
N LEU A 81 -10.24 -19.91 2.27
CA LEU A 81 -11.27 -19.02 2.82
C LEU A 81 -10.66 -17.73 3.35
N VAL A 82 -9.56 -17.82 4.10
CA VAL A 82 -8.85 -16.65 4.63
C VAL A 82 -8.32 -15.75 3.51
N LEU A 83 -7.59 -16.33 2.55
CA LEU A 83 -7.02 -15.60 1.41
C LEU A 83 -8.09 -14.95 0.52
N SER A 84 -9.29 -15.55 0.44
CA SER A 84 -10.40 -14.97 -0.34
C SER A 84 -10.94 -13.65 0.22
N ARG A 85 -10.67 -13.35 1.49
CA ARG A 85 -11.18 -12.14 2.17
C ARG A 85 -10.07 -11.14 2.52
N VAL A 86 -8.84 -11.62 2.73
CA VAL A 86 -7.74 -10.82 3.31
C VAL A 86 -7.42 -9.55 2.52
N ILE A 87 -7.49 -9.58 1.19
CA ILE A 87 -7.12 -8.44 0.34
C ILE A 87 -8.04 -7.23 0.60
N SER A 88 -9.35 -7.47 0.69
CA SER A 88 -10.31 -6.38 0.98
C SER A 88 -10.11 -5.75 2.36
N LEU A 89 -9.69 -6.55 3.35
CA LEU A 89 -9.40 -6.09 4.70
C LEU A 89 -8.10 -5.28 4.75
N LEU A 90 -7.08 -5.71 4.00
CA LEU A 90 -5.82 -4.95 3.88
C LEU A 90 -6.04 -3.61 3.21
N GLN A 91 -6.85 -3.56 2.16
CA GLN A 91 -7.23 -2.32 1.51
C GLN A 91 -7.96 -1.37 2.48
N ALA A 92 -8.95 -1.88 3.22
CA ALA A 92 -9.64 -1.09 4.23
C ALA A 92 -8.68 -0.61 5.36
N ALA A 93 -7.71 -1.45 5.75
CA ALA A 93 -6.69 -1.06 6.72
C ALA A 93 -5.80 0.08 6.17
N VAL A 94 -5.37 0.01 4.91
CA VAL A 94 -4.63 1.10 4.25
C VAL A 94 -5.44 2.39 4.25
N ASP A 95 -6.73 2.34 3.95
CA ASP A 95 -7.61 3.52 3.94
C ASP A 95 -7.73 4.15 5.35
N VAL A 96 -7.85 3.33 6.40
CA VAL A 96 -7.88 3.80 7.80
C VAL A 96 -6.52 4.39 8.21
N ILE A 97 -5.42 3.71 7.91
CA ILE A 97 -4.07 4.14 8.28
C ILE A 97 -3.73 5.47 7.59
N SER A 98 -4.04 5.57 6.31
CA SER A 98 -3.77 6.78 5.52
C SER A 98 -4.63 7.96 5.94
N SER A 99 -5.88 7.74 6.35
CA SER A 99 -6.73 8.79 6.95
C SER A 99 -6.15 9.36 8.25
N ASN A 100 -5.30 8.60 8.96
CA ASN A 100 -4.58 9.07 10.14
C ASN A 100 -3.18 9.65 9.82
N GLY A 101 -2.79 9.69 8.54
CA GLY A 101 -1.51 10.24 8.11
C GLY A 101 -0.29 9.39 8.50
N TRP A 102 -0.44 8.08 8.72
CA TRP A 102 0.68 7.22 9.13
C TRP A 102 1.35 6.54 7.94
N LEU A 103 2.57 6.96 7.59
CA LEU A 103 3.27 6.45 6.39
C LEU A 103 3.72 5.01 6.55
N ALA A 104 4.53 4.72 7.58
CA ALA A 104 5.17 3.41 7.71
C ALA A 104 4.17 2.23 7.84
N PRO A 105 3.09 2.33 8.64
CA PRO A 105 2.09 1.27 8.69
C PRO A 105 1.31 1.11 7.38
N ALA A 106 1.16 2.19 6.59
CA ALA A 106 0.44 2.14 5.31
C ALA A 106 1.24 1.35 4.28
N LEU A 107 2.54 1.69 4.13
CA LEU A 107 3.46 0.95 3.25
C LEU A 107 3.55 -0.52 3.65
N ALA A 108 3.70 -0.82 4.95
CA ALA A 108 3.73 -2.19 5.44
C ALA A 108 2.43 -2.97 5.19
N ALA A 109 1.26 -2.31 5.17
CA ALA A 109 0.00 -2.94 4.83
C ALA A 109 -0.15 -3.21 3.31
N MET A 110 0.45 -2.36 2.47
CA MET A 110 0.54 -2.59 1.02
C MET A 110 1.48 -3.76 0.70
N GLU A 111 2.66 -3.81 1.32
CA GLU A 111 3.59 -4.95 1.23
C GLU A 111 2.93 -6.26 1.69
N LEU A 112 2.17 -6.22 2.79
CA LEU A 112 1.42 -7.38 3.25
C LEU A 112 0.36 -7.85 2.23
N ALA A 113 -0.20 -6.96 1.41
CA ALA A 113 -1.09 -7.35 0.31
C ALA A 113 -0.32 -8.13 -0.76
N GLN A 114 0.87 -7.66 -1.16
CA GLN A 114 1.75 -8.35 -2.09
C GLN A 114 2.14 -9.74 -1.57
N MET A 115 2.51 -9.85 -0.28
CA MET A 115 2.79 -11.12 0.40
C MET A 115 1.62 -12.11 0.33
N CYS A 116 0.38 -11.62 0.51
CA CYS A 116 -0.83 -12.43 0.41
C CYS A 116 -1.08 -12.92 -1.02
N VAL A 117 -0.85 -12.08 -2.02
CA VAL A 117 -1.04 -12.45 -3.43
C VAL A 117 0.03 -13.44 -3.89
N GLN A 118 1.30 -13.22 -3.57
CA GLN A 118 2.39 -14.03 -4.11
C GLN A 118 2.77 -15.25 -3.25
N GLY A 119 2.28 -15.29 -2.01
CA GLY A 119 2.60 -16.35 -1.06
C GLY A 119 4.08 -16.36 -0.72
N LEU A 120 4.59 -15.21 -0.30
CA LEU A 120 5.99 -14.97 0.06
C LEU A 120 6.09 -14.05 1.27
N TRP A 121 7.24 -14.10 1.95
CA TRP A 121 7.62 -13.05 2.90
C TRP A 121 8.23 -11.86 2.16
N ASP A 122 8.14 -10.67 2.76
CA ASP A 122 8.86 -9.46 2.35
C ASP A 122 10.38 -9.66 2.32
N SER A 123 10.90 -10.52 3.18
CA SER A 123 12.32 -10.89 3.21
C SER A 123 12.75 -11.92 2.16
N ASP A 124 11.82 -12.53 1.42
CA ASP A 124 12.14 -13.51 0.39
C ASP A 124 12.60 -12.82 -0.91
N SER A 125 13.42 -13.51 -1.71
CA SER A 125 13.78 -13.00 -3.04
C SER A 125 12.54 -12.88 -3.94
N PRO A 126 12.37 -11.74 -4.66
CA PRO A 126 11.30 -11.57 -5.65
C PRO A 126 11.25 -12.66 -6.72
N LEU A 127 12.38 -13.31 -7.01
CA LEU A 127 12.46 -14.43 -7.96
C LEU A 127 11.59 -15.63 -7.56
N ARG A 128 11.26 -15.81 -6.28
CA ARG A 128 10.38 -16.90 -5.84
C ARG A 128 8.93 -16.74 -6.32
N GLN A 129 8.54 -15.57 -6.83
CA GLN A 129 7.23 -15.34 -7.43
C GLN A 129 7.08 -16.09 -8.77
N ILE A 130 8.21 -16.29 -9.45
CA ILE A 130 8.27 -16.93 -10.77
C ILE A 130 7.90 -18.42 -10.62
N PRO A 131 7.04 -18.96 -11.51
CA PRO A 131 6.73 -20.38 -11.53
C PRO A 131 7.99 -21.25 -11.55
N TYR A 132 7.98 -22.34 -10.78
CA TYR A 132 9.06 -23.33 -10.68
C TYR A 132 10.39 -22.86 -10.06
N PHE A 133 10.51 -21.60 -9.63
CA PHE A 133 11.72 -21.12 -8.96
C PHE A 133 11.84 -21.69 -7.55
N THR A 134 12.72 -22.70 -7.40
CA THR A 134 13.02 -23.34 -6.12
C THR A 134 14.01 -22.51 -5.31
N PRO A 135 14.09 -22.71 -3.97
CA PRO A 135 15.08 -22.02 -3.14
C PRO A 135 16.52 -22.23 -3.59
N ASP A 136 16.85 -23.38 -4.19
CA ASP A 136 18.20 -23.67 -4.68
C ASP A 136 18.49 -22.94 -5.99
N LEU A 137 17.51 -22.87 -6.91
CA LEU A 137 17.65 -22.09 -8.13
C LEU A 137 17.84 -20.60 -7.83
N VAL A 138 17.07 -20.05 -6.88
CA VAL A 138 17.20 -18.64 -6.45
C VAL A 138 18.59 -18.36 -5.89
N LYS A 139 19.19 -19.29 -5.14
CA LYS A 139 20.58 -19.14 -4.68
C LYS A 139 21.58 -19.16 -5.83
N THR A 140 21.37 -20.00 -6.84
CA THR A 140 22.19 -20.01 -8.06
C THR A 140 22.07 -18.69 -8.81
N CYS A 141 20.85 -18.17 -9.01
CA CYS A 141 20.63 -16.86 -9.62
C CYS A 141 21.36 -15.75 -8.84
N ALA A 142 21.24 -15.73 -7.51
CA ALA A 142 21.90 -14.74 -6.68
C ALA A 142 23.44 -14.82 -6.76
N ALA A 143 24.01 -16.02 -6.89
CA ALA A 143 25.45 -16.21 -7.09
C ALA A 143 25.94 -15.67 -8.44
N ASP A 144 25.06 -15.66 -9.45
CA ASP A 144 25.30 -15.11 -10.79
C ASP A 144 24.94 -13.61 -10.88
N GLY A 145 24.61 -12.96 -9.75
CA GLY A 145 24.24 -11.54 -9.71
C GLY A 145 22.80 -11.22 -10.13
N VAL A 146 21.94 -12.23 -10.22
CA VAL A 146 20.52 -12.10 -10.58
C VAL A 146 19.68 -12.20 -9.32
N ASP A 147 19.25 -11.06 -8.77
CA ASP A 147 18.51 -10.96 -7.51
C ASP A 147 17.06 -10.47 -7.65
N SER A 148 16.71 -9.94 -8.83
CA SER A 148 15.40 -9.36 -9.16
C SER A 148 14.85 -9.93 -10.47
N VAL A 149 13.53 -9.79 -10.68
CA VAL A 149 12.88 -10.22 -11.93
C VAL A 149 13.38 -9.38 -13.11
N PHE A 150 13.61 -8.08 -12.92
CA PHE A 150 14.22 -7.21 -13.94
C PHE A 150 15.63 -7.68 -14.32
N ALA A 151 16.47 -8.08 -13.36
CA ALA A 151 17.78 -8.63 -13.66
C ALA A 151 17.70 -9.92 -14.48
N LEU A 152 16.71 -10.80 -14.19
CA LEU A 152 16.47 -12.01 -14.98
C LEU A 152 16.02 -11.69 -16.41
N MET A 153 15.17 -10.67 -16.58
CA MET A 153 14.69 -10.22 -17.90
C MET A 153 15.80 -9.60 -18.75
N GLY A 154 16.75 -8.91 -18.12
CA GLY A 154 17.90 -8.28 -18.79
C GLY A 154 19.06 -9.23 -19.11
N LEU A 155 18.96 -10.53 -18.79
CA LEU A 155 19.99 -11.51 -19.13
C LEU A 155 20.07 -11.76 -20.64
N GLU A 156 21.29 -12.00 -21.11
CA GLU A 156 21.51 -12.52 -22.46
C GLU A 156 20.93 -13.95 -22.60
N ASP A 157 20.58 -14.32 -23.84
CA ASP A 157 19.95 -15.61 -24.14
C ASP A 157 20.78 -16.82 -23.67
N GLU A 158 22.10 -16.74 -23.77
CA GLU A 158 23.01 -17.82 -23.36
C GLU A 158 22.98 -18.05 -21.84
N ASP A 159 23.07 -16.97 -21.05
CA ASP A 159 23.04 -17.03 -19.59
C ASP A 159 21.66 -17.45 -19.07
N ARG A 160 20.59 -16.94 -19.70
CA ARG A 160 19.22 -17.35 -19.38
C ARG A 160 18.99 -18.83 -19.69
N ALA A 161 19.46 -19.32 -20.84
CA ALA A 161 19.37 -20.73 -21.20
C ALA A 161 20.17 -21.63 -20.24
N ARG A 162 21.33 -21.16 -19.76
CA ARG A 162 22.13 -21.86 -18.75
C ARG A 162 21.38 -21.99 -17.42
N LEU A 163 20.80 -20.88 -16.91
CA LEU A 163 20.05 -20.87 -15.66
C LEU A 163 18.80 -21.75 -15.73
N LEU A 164 18.12 -21.76 -16.87
CA LEU A 164 16.88 -22.52 -17.10
C LEU A 164 17.12 -23.89 -17.74
N ALA A 165 18.36 -24.38 -17.80
CA ALA A 165 18.70 -25.63 -18.51
C ALA A 165 17.95 -26.88 -18.00
N GLY A 166 17.49 -26.87 -16.75
CA GLY A 166 16.69 -27.95 -16.16
C GLY A 166 15.19 -27.90 -16.46
N PHE A 167 14.72 -26.88 -17.20
CA PHE A 167 13.31 -26.64 -17.46
C PHE A 167 12.91 -27.24 -18.81
N ASP A 168 11.71 -27.80 -18.88
CA ASP A 168 11.11 -28.20 -20.15
C ASP A 168 10.53 -27.00 -20.92
N ALA A 169 10.14 -27.22 -22.18
CA ALA A 169 9.62 -26.17 -23.05
C ALA A 169 8.31 -25.53 -22.55
N GLN A 170 7.52 -26.23 -21.74
CA GLN A 170 6.33 -25.67 -21.11
C GLN A 170 6.72 -24.76 -19.94
N GLN A 171 7.63 -25.21 -19.07
CA GLN A 171 8.09 -24.45 -17.92
C GLN A 171 8.79 -23.16 -18.35
N VAL A 172 9.65 -23.22 -19.37
CA VAL A 172 10.30 -22.01 -19.94
C VAL A 172 9.24 -21.01 -20.45
N ARG A 173 8.18 -21.51 -21.10
CA ARG A 173 7.08 -20.65 -21.58
C ARG A 173 6.30 -20.01 -20.44
N GLU A 174 6.06 -20.73 -19.35
CA GLU A 174 5.36 -20.20 -18.18
C GLU A 174 6.21 -19.16 -17.43
N VAL A 175 7.54 -19.35 -17.35
CA VAL A 175 8.48 -18.35 -16.84
C VAL A 175 8.46 -17.11 -17.72
N ALA A 176 8.59 -17.25 -19.04
CA ALA A 176 8.53 -16.12 -19.97
C ALA A 176 7.20 -15.36 -19.87
N ARG A 177 6.09 -16.10 -19.76
CA ARG A 177 4.76 -15.50 -19.54
C ARG A 177 4.70 -14.70 -18.24
N PHE A 178 5.32 -15.18 -17.16
CA PHE A 178 5.40 -14.43 -15.91
C PHE A 178 6.21 -13.14 -16.09
N CYS A 179 7.40 -13.24 -16.70
CA CYS A 179 8.27 -12.08 -16.95
C CYS A 179 7.59 -11.01 -17.82
N ASN A 180 6.94 -11.39 -18.92
CA ASN A 180 6.21 -10.44 -19.78
C ASN A 180 5.01 -9.80 -19.07
N ARG A 181 4.43 -10.49 -18.07
CA ARG A 181 3.32 -9.97 -17.27
C ARG A 181 3.79 -9.16 -16.07
N TYR A 182 5.06 -9.28 -15.69
CA TYR A 182 5.62 -8.62 -14.53
C TYR A 182 5.65 -7.10 -14.80
N PRO A 183 5.09 -6.25 -13.92
CA PRO A 183 4.93 -4.84 -14.25
C PRO A 183 6.25 -4.10 -14.42
N SER A 184 6.40 -3.41 -15.55
CA SER A 184 7.38 -2.35 -15.76
C SER A 184 6.63 -1.05 -16.03
N ILE A 185 6.76 -0.07 -15.15
CA ILE A 185 6.01 1.19 -15.18
C ILE A 185 6.97 2.34 -15.02
N ASP A 186 6.98 3.25 -15.98
CA ASP A 186 7.63 4.53 -15.87
C ASP A 186 6.80 5.48 -15.00
N LEU A 187 7.42 5.97 -13.94
CA LEU A 187 6.87 6.96 -13.04
C LEU A 187 7.57 8.31 -13.25
N SER A 188 6.80 9.32 -13.64
CA SER A 188 7.26 10.71 -13.70
C SER A 188 6.29 11.64 -12.98
N PHE A 189 6.77 12.79 -12.51
CA PHE A 189 5.93 13.76 -11.82
C PHE A 189 6.36 15.21 -12.09
N GLU A 190 5.43 16.12 -11.85
CA GLU A 190 5.61 17.57 -11.91
C GLU A 190 4.94 18.19 -10.68
N VAL A 191 5.67 19.06 -9.97
CA VAL A 191 5.11 19.93 -8.92
C VAL A 191 4.52 21.16 -9.61
N VAL A 192 3.21 21.35 -9.50
CA VAL A 192 2.56 22.52 -10.08
C VAL A 192 2.98 23.77 -9.31
N ASP A 193 3.38 24.80 -10.04
CA ASP A 193 3.79 26.10 -9.49
C ASP A 193 4.92 25.98 -8.44
N SER A 194 5.93 25.14 -8.73
CA SER A 194 7.04 24.78 -7.84
C SER A 194 7.79 25.97 -7.24
N ASP A 195 7.85 27.09 -7.95
CA ASP A 195 8.60 28.28 -7.55
C ASP A 195 7.80 29.21 -6.63
N SER A 196 6.51 28.92 -6.42
CA SER A 196 5.57 29.75 -5.65
C SER A 196 4.80 28.96 -4.60
N LEU A 197 5.41 27.92 -4.04
CA LEU A 197 4.84 27.16 -2.94
C LEU A 197 4.86 28.01 -1.66
N VAL A 198 3.72 28.08 -0.98
CA VAL A 198 3.56 28.86 0.26
C VAL A 198 3.11 27.93 1.39
N ALA A 199 3.68 28.10 2.59
CA ALA A 199 3.30 27.32 3.76
C ALA A 199 1.78 27.40 4.02
N GLY A 200 1.13 26.26 4.27
CA GLY A 200 -0.32 26.18 4.47
C GLY A 200 -1.18 26.22 3.18
N ALA A 201 -0.59 26.49 2.02
CA ALA A 201 -1.28 26.43 0.73
C ALA A 201 -1.31 25.00 0.15
N PRO A 202 -2.24 24.66 -0.75
CA PRO A 202 -2.26 23.35 -1.40
C PRO A 202 -1.08 23.16 -2.36
N VAL A 203 -0.37 22.06 -2.20
CA VAL A 203 0.63 21.54 -3.16
C VAL A 203 -0.05 20.52 -4.06
N VAL A 204 0.15 20.67 -5.37
CA VAL A 204 -0.39 19.75 -6.37
C VAL A 204 0.74 19.03 -7.09
N LEU A 205 0.77 17.71 -6.97
CA LEU A 205 1.64 16.83 -7.74
C LEU A 205 0.86 16.20 -8.90
N LYS A 206 1.30 16.45 -10.13
CA LYS A 206 0.82 15.74 -11.32
C LYS A 206 1.75 14.57 -11.59
N VAL A 207 1.25 13.37 -11.44
CA VAL A 207 1.97 12.12 -11.66
C VAL A 207 1.54 11.52 -13.00
N THR A 208 2.50 11.11 -13.81
CA THR A 208 2.27 10.38 -15.06
C THR A 208 2.87 8.98 -14.93
N LEU A 209 2.04 7.98 -15.18
CA LEU A 209 2.39 6.57 -15.14
C LEU A 209 2.21 5.98 -16.53
N GLU A 210 3.23 5.32 -17.04
CA GLU A 210 3.21 4.70 -18.36
C GLU A 210 3.79 3.30 -18.25
N ARG A 211 3.02 2.29 -18.64
CA ARG A 211 3.48 0.90 -18.68
C ARG A 211 4.39 0.73 -19.89
N GLU A 212 5.59 0.22 -19.68
CA GLU A 212 6.45 -0.20 -20.77
C GLU A 212 5.81 -1.44 -21.43
N SER A 213 5.66 -1.40 -22.75
CA SER A 213 5.18 -2.52 -23.55
C SER A 213 6.03 -2.64 -24.80
N ASP A 214 6.31 -3.87 -25.23
CA ASP A 214 6.97 -4.11 -26.50
C ASP A 214 6.15 -3.51 -27.65
N GLU A 215 6.81 -2.82 -28.59
CA GLU A 215 6.16 -2.15 -29.73
C GLU A 215 5.28 -3.12 -30.55
N ASP A 216 5.69 -4.40 -30.62
CA ASP A 216 4.96 -5.48 -31.29
C ASP A 216 3.65 -5.87 -30.56
N GLU A 217 3.63 -5.87 -29.23
CA GLU A 217 2.42 -6.15 -28.43
C GLU A 217 1.43 -4.97 -28.49
N ALA A 218 1.95 -3.74 -28.49
CA ALA A 218 1.16 -2.53 -28.66
C ALA A 218 0.49 -2.46 -30.04
N ALA A 219 1.21 -2.86 -31.10
CA ALA A 219 0.70 -2.89 -32.48
C ALA A 219 -0.37 -3.97 -32.71
N ALA A 220 -0.32 -5.08 -31.98
CA ALA A 220 -1.29 -6.17 -32.08
C ALA A 220 -2.65 -5.86 -31.42
N GLY A 221 -2.82 -4.69 -30.79
CA GLY A 221 -4.03 -4.35 -30.03
C GLY A 221 -4.24 -5.23 -28.80
N ALA A 222 -3.21 -5.97 -28.38
CA ALA A 222 -3.21 -6.88 -27.24
C ALA A 222 -2.89 -6.14 -25.92
N ALA A 223 -3.38 -4.90 -25.78
CA ALA A 223 -3.16 -4.05 -24.59
C ALA A 223 -3.93 -4.51 -23.34
N ASP A 224 -4.36 -5.78 -23.28
CA ASP A 224 -4.99 -6.34 -22.08
C ASP A 224 -3.88 -6.86 -21.15
N VAL A 225 -3.61 -6.08 -20.11
CA VAL A 225 -2.72 -6.45 -19.01
C VAL A 225 -3.17 -7.75 -18.35
N GLY A 226 -4.45 -8.15 -18.50
CA GLY A 226 -5.03 -9.37 -17.97
C GLY A 226 -4.84 -9.54 -16.45
N PRO A 227 -5.14 -10.73 -15.90
CA PRO A 227 -5.04 -10.95 -14.48
C PRO A 227 -3.58 -11.09 -14.03
N VAL A 228 -3.37 -10.82 -12.75
CA VAL A 228 -2.14 -11.12 -12.00
C VAL A 228 -1.85 -12.61 -12.08
N ILE A 229 -0.60 -12.96 -12.37
CA ILE A 229 -0.10 -14.33 -12.28
C ILE A 229 0.35 -14.58 -10.83
N ALA A 230 -0.53 -15.23 -10.07
CA ALA A 230 -0.32 -15.57 -8.68
C ALA A 230 -0.73 -17.04 -8.41
N PRO A 231 0.14 -18.02 -8.70
CA PRO A 231 -0.22 -19.44 -8.67
C PRO A 231 -0.60 -19.96 -7.27
N TYR A 232 -0.22 -19.25 -6.21
CA TYR A 232 -0.53 -19.61 -4.83
C TYR A 232 -1.77 -18.87 -4.30
N PHE A 233 -2.30 -17.89 -5.03
CA PHE A 233 -3.50 -17.15 -4.62
C PHE A 233 -4.76 -17.82 -5.19
N PRO A 234 -5.80 -18.03 -4.39
CA PRO A 234 -6.97 -18.81 -4.79
C PRO A 234 -7.89 -18.13 -5.81
N LEU A 235 -7.83 -16.79 -5.90
CA LEU A 235 -8.76 -16.02 -6.71
C LEU A 235 -8.06 -15.41 -7.92
N LYS A 236 -8.81 -15.24 -9.00
CA LYS A 236 -8.38 -14.35 -10.09
C LYS A 236 -8.40 -12.91 -9.55
N LYS A 237 -7.32 -12.18 -9.79
CA LYS A 237 -7.15 -10.81 -9.32
C LYS A 237 -6.60 -9.94 -10.44
N ASP A 238 -7.13 -8.73 -10.56
CA ASP A 238 -6.56 -7.68 -11.39
C ASP A 238 -5.54 -6.88 -10.61
N GLU A 239 -4.56 -6.34 -11.33
CA GLU A 239 -3.46 -5.56 -10.78
C GLU A 239 -3.96 -4.21 -10.23
N GLY A 240 -3.60 -3.91 -8.98
CA GLY A 240 -3.89 -2.63 -8.33
C GLY A 240 -2.62 -1.95 -7.85
N TRP A 241 -2.67 -0.63 -7.80
CA TRP A 241 -1.56 0.23 -7.38
C TRP A 241 -2.00 1.29 -6.39
N TRP A 242 -1.08 1.68 -5.53
CA TRP A 242 -1.14 2.92 -4.77
C TRP A 242 -0.04 3.86 -5.21
N ILE A 243 -0.37 5.14 -5.35
CA ILE A 243 0.60 6.23 -5.40
C ILE A 243 0.46 7.04 -4.11
N VAL A 244 1.56 7.20 -3.39
CA VAL A 244 1.58 7.82 -2.06
C VAL A 244 2.61 8.94 -2.05
N ALA A 245 2.22 10.14 -1.62
CA ALA A 245 3.15 11.19 -1.23
C ALA A 245 3.32 11.14 0.29
N GLY A 246 4.58 11.11 0.77
CA GLY A 246 4.88 11.00 2.19
C GLY A 246 6.18 11.69 2.57
N ASN A 247 6.30 12.08 3.84
CA ASN A 247 7.54 12.57 4.42
C ASN A 247 8.19 11.46 5.28
N PRO A 248 9.36 10.92 4.88
CA PRO A 248 10.00 9.83 5.59
C PRO A 248 10.58 10.23 6.96
N GLU A 249 10.98 11.49 7.15
CA GLU A 249 11.58 11.99 8.39
C GLU A 249 10.55 12.06 9.52
N THR A 250 9.38 12.63 9.22
CA THR A 250 8.24 12.77 10.12
C THR A 250 7.36 11.52 10.15
N LYS A 251 7.55 10.59 9.21
CA LYS A 251 6.73 9.40 8.99
C LYS A 251 5.26 9.72 8.70
N SER A 252 5.04 10.88 8.10
CA SER A 252 3.71 11.40 7.77
C SER A 252 3.33 11.02 6.34
N LEU A 253 2.13 10.47 6.17
CA LEU A 253 1.51 10.26 4.87
C LEU A 253 0.74 11.53 4.50
N LEU A 254 1.06 12.12 3.35
CA LEU A 254 0.53 13.42 2.91
C LEU A 254 -0.66 13.26 1.97
N ALA A 255 -0.53 12.37 0.99
CA ALA A 255 -1.60 12.05 0.05
C ALA A 255 -1.47 10.60 -0.42
N ILE A 256 -2.60 10.00 -0.79
CA ILE A 256 -2.66 8.64 -1.33
C ILE A 256 -3.74 8.56 -2.39
N LYS A 257 -3.51 7.76 -3.44
CA LYS A 257 -4.55 7.37 -4.38
C LYS A 257 -4.35 5.94 -4.86
N ARG A 258 -5.44 5.19 -4.96
CA ARG A 258 -5.47 3.84 -5.51
C ARG A 258 -6.01 3.86 -6.94
N PHE A 259 -5.42 3.07 -7.82
CA PHE A 259 -5.83 2.97 -9.23
C PHE A 259 -5.45 1.61 -9.84
N THR A 260 -5.94 1.37 -11.05
CA THR A 260 -5.53 0.28 -11.94
C THR A 260 -4.86 0.90 -13.17
N LEU A 261 -3.79 0.29 -13.68
CA LEU A 261 -3.07 0.79 -14.85
C LEU A 261 -3.11 -0.23 -15.99
N GLN A 262 -3.68 0.19 -17.12
CA GLN A 262 -3.58 -0.56 -18.38
C GLN A 262 -2.31 -0.12 -19.12
N THR A 263 -2.37 0.98 -19.88
CA THR A 263 -1.22 1.54 -20.61
C THR A 263 -0.68 2.80 -19.97
N ARG A 264 -1.50 3.83 -19.80
CA ARG A 264 -1.07 5.14 -19.28
C ARG A 264 -2.13 5.74 -18.38
N LEU A 265 -1.72 6.41 -17.31
CA LEU A 265 -2.60 7.12 -16.40
C LEU A 265 -1.95 8.39 -15.87
N ASN A 266 -2.71 9.49 -15.88
CA ASN A 266 -2.33 10.73 -15.19
C ASN A 266 -3.10 10.82 -13.88
N VAL A 267 -2.37 11.03 -12.78
CA VAL A 267 -2.93 11.10 -11.43
C VAL A 267 -2.53 12.42 -10.78
N LYS A 268 -3.52 13.16 -10.27
CA LYS A 268 -3.29 14.32 -9.40
C LYS A 268 -3.29 13.87 -7.93
N LEU A 269 -2.23 14.20 -7.20
CA LEU A 269 -2.16 14.16 -5.73
C LEU A 269 -2.15 15.59 -5.19
N GLU A 270 -2.85 15.82 -4.10
CA GLU A 270 -2.98 17.13 -3.47
C GLU A 270 -2.84 16.99 -1.96
N PHE A 271 -2.02 17.85 -1.35
CA PHE A 271 -1.82 17.92 0.10
C PHE A 271 -1.46 19.35 0.50
N VAL A 272 -1.45 19.64 1.80
CA VAL A 272 -1.14 20.98 2.31
C VAL A 272 0.37 21.14 2.50
N ALA A 273 0.92 22.24 2.00
CA ALA A 273 2.32 22.60 2.20
C ALA A 273 2.62 22.71 3.71
N PRO A 274 3.71 22.10 4.18
CA PRO A 274 4.11 22.13 5.58
C PRO A 274 4.75 23.49 5.91
N LYS A 275 5.68 23.52 6.87
CA LYS A 275 6.41 24.74 7.24
C LYS A 275 7.32 25.21 6.10
N ALA A 276 7.62 26.49 6.11
CA ALA A 276 8.56 27.11 5.19
C ALA A 276 9.96 26.46 5.27
N GLY A 277 10.67 26.51 4.15
CA GLY A 277 11.97 25.91 3.90
C GLY A 277 11.88 24.64 3.05
N LYS A 278 13.01 23.93 3.00
CA LYS A 278 13.11 22.66 2.29
C LYS A 278 12.37 21.58 3.04
N PHE A 279 11.48 20.91 2.33
CA PHE A 279 10.68 19.83 2.89
C PHE A 279 10.97 18.50 2.20
N ALA A 280 11.36 17.50 3.00
CA ALA A 280 11.56 16.15 2.52
C ALA A 280 10.22 15.52 2.12
N CYS A 281 10.04 15.25 0.84
CA CYS A 281 8.90 14.53 0.31
C CYS A 281 9.38 13.40 -0.60
N LYS A 282 8.71 12.26 -0.51
CA LYS A 282 8.91 11.11 -1.38
C LYS A 282 7.59 10.70 -2.01
N LEU A 283 7.67 10.26 -3.25
CA LEU A 283 6.59 9.64 -3.99
C LEU A 283 6.84 8.13 -4.04
N TYR A 284 5.89 7.34 -3.56
CA TYR A 284 5.94 5.88 -3.52
C TYR A 284 4.90 5.32 -4.47
N LEU A 285 5.33 4.52 -5.44
CA LEU A 285 4.45 3.69 -6.26
C LEU A 285 4.50 2.26 -5.71
N MET A 286 3.40 1.77 -5.17
CA MET A 286 3.32 0.49 -4.48
C MET A 286 2.33 -0.43 -5.19
N SER A 287 2.75 -1.66 -5.52
CA SER A 287 1.86 -2.69 -6.05
C SER A 287 1.02 -3.30 -4.93
N ASP A 288 -0.16 -3.81 -5.26
CA ASP A 288 -0.94 -4.67 -4.35
C ASP A 288 -0.78 -6.17 -4.63
N SER A 289 0.06 -6.51 -5.62
CA SER A 289 0.07 -7.84 -6.24
C SER A 289 1.46 -8.44 -6.47
N TYR A 290 2.47 -7.63 -6.80
CA TYR A 290 3.82 -8.11 -7.10
C TYR A 290 4.83 -7.50 -6.13
N LEU A 291 5.82 -8.28 -5.71
CA LEU A 291 6.95 -7.80 -4.89
C LEU A 291 8.09 -7.39 -5.81
N GLY A 292 8.83 -6.32 -5.47
CA GLY A 292 10.02 -5.91 -6.20
C GLY A 292 9.75 -5.07 -7.45
N VAL A 293 8.56 -4.47 -7.53
CA VAL A 293 8.18 -3.46 -8.55
C VAL A 293 7.92 -2.08 -7.94
N ASP A 294 8.01 -1.97 -6.62
CA ASP A 294 7.74 -0.73 -5.91
C ASP A 294 8.85 0.29 -6.19
N GLN A 295 8.47 1.55 -6.36
CA GLN A 295 9.38 2.64 -6.71
C GLN A 295 9.28 3.77 -5.71
N GLU A 296 10.41 4.41 -5.43
CA GLU A 296 10.50 5.62 -4.62
C GLU A 296 11.22 6.72 -5.41
N LEU A 297 10.64 7.91 -5.47
CA LEU A 297 11.26 9.11 -6.04
C LEU A 297 11.28 10.23 -5.01
N ASP A 298 12.41 10.92 -4.90
CA ASP A 298 12.52 12.13 -4.10
C ASP A 298 11.78 13.28 -4.81
N VAL A 299 11.00 14.03 -4.03
CA VAL A 299 10.26 15.20 -4.48
C VAL A 299 10.81 16.41 -3.75
N ASP A 300 11.56 17.25 -4.46
CA ASP A 300 12.10 18.48 -3.93
C ASP A 300 11.00 19.54 -3.80
N LEU A 301 10.75 20.00 -2.57
CA LEU A 301 9.79 21.06 -2.28
C LEU A 301 10.50 22.17 -1.49
N ASP A 302 10.53 23.37 -2.06
CA ASP A 302 11.02 24.58 -1.42
C ASP A 302 9.83 25.51 -1.15
N VAL A 303 9.45 25.64 0.13
CA VAL A 303 8.21 26.30 0.55
C VAL A 303 8.53 27.66 1.15
N ALA A 304 7.93 28.73 0.63
CA ALA A 304 8.07 30.08 1.17
C ALA A 304 7.27 30.26 2.47
N GLU A 305 7.70 31.20 3.32
CA GLU A 305 6.89 31.68 4.45
C GLU A 305 5.61 32.32 3.92
N GLY A 306 4.46 31.93 4.50
CA GLY A 306 3.19 32.58 4.21
C GLY A 306 3.15 33.95 4.87
N GLU A 307 2.54 34.93 4.19
CA GLU A 307 2.22 36.21 4.82
C GLU A 307 1.21 35.95 5.95
N GLU A 308 1.54 36.30 7.19
CA GLU A 308 0.56 36.33 8.28
C GLU A 308 -0.52 37.36 7.89
N SER A 309 -1.74 36.89 7.63
CA SER A 309 -2.88 37.80 7.51
C SER A 309 -3.10 38.44 8.87
N SER A 310 -2.72 39.71 8.99
CA SER A 310 -3.06 40.56 10.12
C SER A 310 -4.56 40.83 10.05
N ASP A 311 -5.35 39.90 10.58
CA ASP A 311 -6.74 40.20 10.97
C ASP A 311 -6.69 41.03 12.27
N GLU A 312 -6.15 42.26 12.18
CA GLU A 312 -6.46 43.33 13.12
C GLU A 312 -7.73 44.02 12.58
N GLU A 313 -8.90 43.42 12.84
CA GLU A 313 -10.16 44.15 12.69
C GLU A 313 -10.21 45.25 13.75
N GLU A 314 -10.10 46.49 13.27
CA GLU A 314 -10.35 47.74 13.98
C GLU A 314 -11.67 47.64 14.78
N GLU A 315 -11.58 47.51 16.10
CA GLU A 315 -12.72 47.84 16.97
C GLU A 315 -12.94 49.36 16.90
N GLY A 316 -13.90 49.76 16.06
CA GLY A 316 -14.31 51.15 15.88
C GLY A 316 -14.73 51.80 17.20
N GLU A 317 -14.12 52.96 17.47
CA GLU A 317 -14.50 53.87 18.55
C GLU A 317 -15.99 54.26 18.40
N ALA A 318 -16.81 53.86 19.36
CA ALA A 318 -18.17 54.37 19.49
C ALA A 318 -18.11 55.80 20.04
N GLU A 319 -18.32 56.79 19.17
CA GLU A 319 -18.57 58.18 19.58
C GLU A 319 -19.82 58.26 20.47
N ALA A 320 -19.64 58.89 21.63
CA ALA A 320 -20.69 59.25 22.56
C ALA A 320 -21.57 60.37 21.98
N GLY A 321 -22.83 60.05 21.70
CA GLY A 321 -23.88 61.05 21.49
C GLY A 321 -24.44 61.52 22.82
N GLU A 322 -24.12 62.76 23.20
CA GLU A 322 -24.77 63.51 24.27
C GLU A 322 -26.22 63.84 23.86
N GLU A 323 -27.22 63.37 24.61
CA GLU A 323 -28.59 63.92 24.56
C GLU A 323 -28.83 64.79 25.80
N GLU A 324 -28.78 66.11 25.58
CA GLU A 324 -29.27 67.13 26.51
C GLU A 324 -30.74 67.49 26.21
N ASP A 325 -31.54 67.37 27.26
CA ASP A 325 -32.67 68.19 27.69
C ASP A 325 -33.80 68.64 26.74
N GLY A 326 -35.03 68.39 27.21
CA GLY A 326 -36.27 68.95 26.66
C GLY A 326 -37.49 68.67 27.55
N ALA A 327 -37.55 69.32 28.71
CA ALA A 327 -38.75 69.37 29.56
C ALA A 327 -39.81 70.31 28.95
N ALA A 328 -41.06 69.84 28.86
CA ALA A 328 -42.25 70.69 28.86
C ALA A 328 -43.47 69.91 29.38
N ASP A 329 -43.97 70.37 30.53
CA ASP A 329 -45.30 70.10 31.06
C ASP A 329 -46.41 70.43 30.05
N GLU A 330 -47.49 69.65 30.03
CA GLU A 330 -48.84 70.24 30.14
C GLU A 330 -49.90 69.18 30.53
N ASP A 331 -50.58 69.50 31.63
CA ASP A 331 -51.89 69.05 32.10
C ASP A 331 -52.81 68.35 31.08
N THR A 332 -53.42 67.24 31.47
CA THR A 332 -54.90 67.13 31.40
C THR A 332 -55.45 66.17 32.46
N GLN A 333 -56.32 66.74 33.28
CA GLN A 333 -57.18 66.16 34.32
C GLN A 333 -58.40 65.40 33.76
N MET A 334 -58.87 64.40 34.55
CA MET A 334 -60.26 63.89 34.68
C MET A 334 -60.88 63.21 33.45
N ALA A 335 -61.80 62.26 33.48
CA ALA A 335 -62.61 61.47 34.41
C ALA A 335 -62.92 60.17 33.60
N GLU A 336 -63.35 59.02 34.10
CA GLU A 336 -64.24 58.62 35.19
C GLU A 336 -64.02 57.11 35.42
#